data_AF-A0A5S4TK35-F1
#
_entry.id   AF-A0A5S4TK35-F1
#
_cell.length_a   1.000
_cell.length_b   1.000
_cell.length_c   1.000
_cell.angle_alpha   90.00
_cell.angle_beta   90.00
_cell.angle_gamma   90.00
#
_symmetry.space_group_name_H-M   'P 1'
#
loop_
_entity.id
_entity.type
_entity.pdbx_description
1 polymer ?
#
loop_
_entity_poly.entity_id
_entity_poly.type
_entity_poly.pdbx_seq_one_letter_code
_entity_poly.pdbx_strand_id
1 'polypeptide(L)'
;MPISYLKISTPQRKERGKTMIEKYTKKDGTTAYRLRAYLGVDPVTGKQVRTTRQGFKTEREAKRAEVKLIDDFQRQGAWKSNDKTTFDDVAKLWFEQYQNTVKPSTFLVNQNYYKTILKPHLGQLQMTKITVMICQKFVNCLSRYSGYTLYLSLANRIFKFAVNLGIIDNNPMNKTLRSKCTYKNVDTLTKKYYTKEELNTFLRLVEAEETLEMRLIYRLLSYGGFRIGELIALKDTDFDFRNNTISITKTIAYTKEGWAVQSPKTKKSNRTISMDAETMSLAKLYIKQSIKPLHGSFKLFNFASDTVRKRLDRFILKHGLKRITPHGFRHTHASLLFEAGIPAKIAQERLGHAKIAITMDLYTHLSKKSKDNVADKLAELVAI
;
A
#
# COMPACT_ATOMS: atom_id res chain seq x y z
N MET A 1 28.18 23.40 23.33
CA MET A 1 29.32 22.47 23.44
C MET A 1 29.59 21.86 22.07
N PRO A 2 30.73 22.14 21.43
CA PRO A 2 31.05 21.58 20.12
C PRO A 2 31.62 20.15 20.27
N ILE A 3 31.13 19.25 19.43
CA ILE A 3 31.54 17.84 19.38
C ILE A 3 32.97 17.78 18.81
N SER A 4 33.90 17.32 19.64
CA SER A 4 35.31 17.11 19.31
C SER A 4 35.48 16.03 18.25
N TYR A 5 36.12 16.35 17.13
CA TYR A 5 36.58 15.39 16.13
C TYR A 5 37.73 14.55 16.71
N LEU A 6 37.52 13.24 16.81
CA LEU A 6 38.56 12.26 17.12
C LEU A 6 39.61 12.24 16.01
N LYS A 7 40.82 12.74 16.31
CA LYS A 7 42.02 12.50 15.52
C LYS A 7 42.39 11.02 15.63
N ILE A 8 42.25 10.27 14.55
CA ILE A 8 42.81 8.91 14.45
C ILE A 8 44.26 9.06 13.98
N SER A 9 45.19 8.76 14.87
CA SER A 9 46.62 8.64 14.58
C SER A 9 46.87 7.44 13.67
N THR A 10 47.64 7.64 12.60
CA THR A 10 48.15 6.58 11.73
C THR A 10 49.26 5.79 12.43
N PRO A 11 49.11 4.47 12.66
CA PRO A 11 50.24 3.62 13.01
C PRO A 11 50.98 3.17 11.75
N GLN A 12 52.30 3.13 11.85
CA GLN A 12 53.25 2.76 10.81
C GLN A 12 52.95 1.39 10.15
N ARG A 13 53.22 1.39 8.84
CA ARG A 13 53.09 0.32 7.85
C ARG A 13 53.89 -0.94 8.24
N LYS A 14 53.21 -2.06 8.54
CA LYS A 14 53.79 -3.42 8.45
C LYS A 14 53.13 -4.17 7.30
N GLU A 15 53.92 -4.48 6.27
CA GLU A 15 53.52 -5.21 5.07
C GLU A 15 53.13 -6.68 5.38
N ARG A 16 51.86 -6.96 5.68
CA ARG A 16 51.34 -8.35 5.73
C ARG A 16 49.88 -8.41 5.26
N GLY A 17 49.68 -8.39 3.94
CA GLY A 17 48.34 -8.44 3.33
C GLY A 17 48.32 -8.70 1.82
N LYS A 18 49.32 -9.36 1.24
CA LYS A 18 49.36 -9.63 -0.21
C LYS A 18 48.53 -10.86 -0.57
N THR A 19 47.66 -10.72 -1.56
CA THR A 19 47.08 -11.82 -2.34
C THR A 19 48.20 -12.70 -2.89
N MET A 20 48.01 -14.02 -2.85
CA MET A 20 48.96 -14.98 -3.43
C MET A 20 48.33 -15.76 -4.58
N ILE A 21 49.06 -15.88 -5.69
CA ILE A 21 48.75 -16.78 -6.80
C ILE A 21 49.81 -17.87 -6.81
N GLU A 22 49.39 -19.12 -6.61
CA GLU A 22 50.25 -20.30 -6.52
C GLU A 22 50.03 -21.19 -7.75
N LYS A 23 51.13 -21.61 -8.40
CA LYS A 23 51.12 -22.60 -9.49
C LYS A 23 51.10 -24.01 -8.89
N TYR A 24 50.23 -24.89 -9.39
CA TYR A 24 50.19 -26.30 -8.98
C TYR A 24 49.89 -27.22 -10.17
N THR A 25 50.33 -28.47 -10.06
CA THR A 25 50.10 -29.51 -11.08
C THR A 25 48.87 -30.34 -10.71
N LYS A 26 47.99 -30.56 -11.68
CA LYS A 26 46.82 -31.44 -11.53
C LYS A 26 47.22 -32.90 -11.65
N LYS A 27 46.33 -33.81 -11.25
CA LYS A 27 46.53 -35.27 -11.37
C LYS A 27 46.73 -35.75 -12.81
N ASP A 28 46.28 -34.96 -13.79
CA ASP A 28 46.42 -35.19 -15.23
C ASP A 28 47.73 -34.62 -15.83
N GLY A 29 48.65 -34.13 -15.00
CA GLY A 29 49.92 -33.54 -15.42
C GLY A 29 49.82 -32.09 -15.91
N THR A 30 48.60 -31.53 -16.05
CA THR A 30 48.44 -30.15 -16.52
C THR A 30 48.67 -29.12 -15.42
N THR A 31 49.20 -27.95 -15.80
CA THR A 31 49.43 -26.83 -14.89
C THR A 31 48.13 -26.06 -14.63
N ALA A 32 47.87 -25.69 -13.37
CA ALA A 32 46.79 -24.78 -13.00
C ALA A 32 47.26 -23.79 -11.92
N TYR A 33 46.47 -22.72 -11.73
CA TYR A 33 46.76 -21.68 -10.75
C TYR A 33 45.67 -21.63 -9.68
N ARG A 34 46.09 -21.36 -8.44
CA ARG A 34 45.25 -21.13 -7.27
C ARG A 34 45.42 -19.70 -6.79
N LEU A 35 44.30 -19.02 -6.57
CA LEU A 35 44.22 -17.67 -6.02
C LEU A 35 43.80 -17.73 -4.55
N ARG A 36 44.58 -17.11 -3.67
CA ARG A 36 44.24 -16.81 -2.28
C ARG A 36 44.14 -15.29 -2.11
N ALA A 37 42.93 -14.75 -2.30
CA ALA A 37 42.69 -13.31 -2.33
C ALA A 37 42.28 -12.78 -0.95
N TYR A 38 42.92 -11.68 -0.54
CA TYR A 38 42.47 -10.84 0.57
C TYR A 38 41.49 -9.79 0.02
N LEU A 39 40.25 -9.80 0.52
CA LEU A 39 39.20 -8.94 -0.01
C LEU A 39 39.07 -7.62 0.78
N GLY A 40 39.38 -7.65 2.09
CA GLY A 40 39.34 -6.49 2.97
C GLY A 40 38.96 -6.85 4.40
N VAL A 41 38.56 -5.85 5.19
CA VAL A 41 38.04 -6.04 6.55
C VAL A 41 36.52 -5.90 6.52
N ASP A 42 35.81 -6.84 7.14
CA ASP A 42 34.36 -6.77 7.30
C ASP A 42 34.01 -5.59 8.23
N PRO A 43 33.20 -4.60 7.77
CA PRO A 43 32.88 -3.42 8.57
C PRO A 43 31.97 -3.72 9.77
N VAL A 44 31.29 -4.87 9.79
CA VAL A 44 30.39 -5.30 10.87
C VAL A 44 31.14 -6.16 11.88
N THR A 45 31.99 -7.09 11.43
CA THR A 45 32.69 -8.03 12.34
C THR A 45 34.12 -7.64 12.67
N GLY A 46 34.71 -6.67 11.96
CA GLY A 46 36.10 -6.24 12.12
C GLY A 46 37.13 -7.30 11.69
N LYS A 47 36.69 -8.44 11.13
CA LYS A 47 37.57 -9.55 10.75
C LYS A 47 38.03 -9.43 9.30
N GLN A 48 39.25 -9.90 9.04
CA GLN A 48 39.79 -10.00 7.68
C GLN A 48 39.03 -11.03 6.85
N VAL A 49 38.55 -10.64 5.67
CA VAL A 49 37.85 -11.53 4.74
C VAL A 49 38.82 -12.00 3.67
N ARG A 50 38.95 -13.33 3.56
CA ARG A 50 39.78 -14.01 2.56
C ARG A 50 38.94 -15.03 1.80
N THR A 51 39.29 -15.25 0.53
CA THR A 51 38.67 -16.28 -0.31
C THR A 51 39.71 -17.04 -1.12
N THR A 52 39.41 -18.30 -1.43
CA THR A 52 40.27 -19.15 -2.26
C THR A 52 39.49 -19.59 -3.50
N ARG A 53 40.12 -19.47 -4.66
CA ARG A 53 39.64 -19.97 -5.95
C ARG A 53 40.75 -20.75 -6.64
N GLN A 54 40.43 -21.81 -7.37
CA GLN A 54 41.42 -22.68 -8.00
C GLN A 54 40.92 -23.16 -9.37
N GLY A 55 41.86 -23.64 -10.20
CA GLY A 55 41.56 -24.21 -11.51
C GLY A 55 41.75 -23.26 -12.69
N PHE A 56 42.36 -22.09 -12.48
CA PHE A 56 42.68 -21.14 -13.54
C PHE A 56 43.75 -21.72 -14.47
N LYS A 57 43.60 -21.54 -15.78
CA LYS A 57 44.54 -22.05 -16.79
C LYS A 57 45.79 -21.18 -16.90
N THR A 58 45.67 -19.89 -16.58
CA THR A 58 46.76 -18.92 -16.65
C THR A 58 46.79 -18.03 -15.40
N GLU A 59 47.97 -17.50 -15.06
CA GLU A 59 48.12 -16.51 -13.99
C GLU A 59 47.29 -15.24 -14.27
N ARG A 60 47.18 -14.84 -15.55
CA ARG A 60 46.39 -13.68 -15.98
C ARG A 60 44.89 -13.86 -15.76
N GLU A 61 44.39 -15.08 -15.86
CA GLU A 61 43.00 -15.43 -15.53
C GLU A 61 42.75 -15.34 -14.02
N ALA A 62 43.69 -15.83 -13.21
CA ALA A 62 43.64 -15.69 -11.74
C ALA A 62 43.68 -14.22 -11.30
N LYS A 63 44.53 -13.37 -11.91
CA LYS A 63 44.57 -11.92 -11.64
C LYS A 63 43.27 -11.19 -12.00
N ARG A 64 42.62 -11.55 -13.12
CA ARG A 64 41.31 -10.97 -13.46
C ARG A 64 40.23 -11.37 -12.46
N ALA A 65 40.24 -12.61 -12.00
CA ALA A 65 39.34 -13.06 -10.95
C ALA A 65 39.59 -12.34 -9.62
N GLU A 66 40.85 -12.07 -9.27
CA GLU A 66 41.22 -11.27 -8.09
C GLU A 66 40.63 -9.86 -8.13
N VAL A 67 40.87 -9.11 -9.21
CA VAL A 67 40.35 -7.73 -9.36
C VAL A 67 38.83 -7.71 -9.24
N LYS A 68 38.15 -8.68 -9.89
CA LYS A 68 36.70 -8.79 -9.81
C LYS A 68 36.21 -9.08 -8.38
N LEU A 69 36.86 -10.00 -7.67
CA LEU A 69 36.49 -10.34 -6.29
C LEU A 69 36.69 -9.18 -5.31
N ILE A 70 37.73 -8.36 -5.52
CA ILE A 70 37.98 -7.16 -4.70
C ILE A 70 36.92 -6.09 -5.00
N ASP A 71 36.62 -5.82 -6.28
CA ASP A 71 35.58 -4.87 -6.70
C ASP A 71 34.18 -5.29 -6.20
N ASP A 72 33.85 -6.58 -6.30
CA ASP A 72 32.59 -7.14 -5.79
C ASP A 72 32.50 -6.95 -4.26
N PHE A 73 33.57 -7.22 -3.51
CA PHE A 73 33.62 -7.04 -2.06
C PHE A 73 33.50 -5.56 -1.63
N GLN A 74 34.16 -4.66 -2.35
CA GLN A 74 34.09 -3.21 -2.09
C GLN A 74 32.70 -2.63 -2.37
N ARG A 75 31.98 -3.16 -3.37
CA ARG A 75 30.61 -2.72 -3.70
C ARG A 75 29.53 -3.26 -2.75
N GLN A 76 29.67 -4.51 -2.29
CA GLN A 76 28.61 -5.23 -1.59
C GLN A 76 28.76 -5.22 -0.06
N GLY A 77 29.94 -4.86 0.46
CA GLY A 77 30.28 -5.06 1.88
C GLY A 77 30.44 -6.55 2.22
N ALA A 78 30.61 -6.87 3.50
CA ALA A 78 30.87 -8.25 3.96
C ALA A 78 29.65 -9.17 4.01
N TRP A 79 28.47 -8.66 3.63
CA TRP A 79 27.31 -9.52 3.44
C TRP A 79 27.55 -10.33 2.17
N LYS A 80 28.13 -11.52 2.34
CA LYS A 80 28.28 -12.46 1.26
C LYS A 80 26.89 -12.74 0.71
N SER A 81 26.61 -12.24 -0.50
CA SER A 81 25.70 -12.89 -1.42
C SER A 81 26.19 -14.33 -1.54
N ASN A 82 25.65 -15.20 -0.68
CA ASN A 82 25.86 -16.62 -0.80
C ASN A 82 24.89 -17.05 -1.90
N ASP A 83 25.32 -17.92 -2.82
CA ASP A 83 24.46 -18.47 -3.88
C ASP A 83 23.19 -19.18 -3.35
N LYS A 84 23.09 -19.32 -2.03
CA LYS A 84 21.94 -19.91 -1.32
C LYS A 84 20.88 -18.90 -0.90
N THR A 85 21.12 -17.58 -0.96
CA THR A 85 20.13 -16.58 -0.52
C THR A 85 18.85 -16.70 -1.33
N THR A 86 17.74 -17.00 -0.64
CA THR A 86 16.43 -17.21 -1.27
C THR A 86 15.61 -15.93 -1.33
N PHE A 87 14.54 -15.94 -2.12
CA PHE A 87 13.57 -14.85 -2.12
C PHE A 87 12.92 -14.63 -0.75
N ASP A 88 12.66 -15.69 0.01
CA ASP A 88 12.07 -15.59 1.36
C ASP A 88 13.03 -14.91 2.34
N ASP A 89 14.34 -15.15 2.22
CA ASP A 89 15.35 -14.46 3.05
C ASP A 89 15.37 -12.95 2.76
N VAL A 90 15.37 -12.57 1.48
CA VAL A 90 15.32 -11.15 1.10
C VAL A 90 14.00 -10.51 1.50
N ALA A 91 12.89 -11.22 1.34
CA ALA A 91 11.58 -10.71 1.72
C ALA A 91 11.49 -10.46 3.23
N LYS A 92 12.05 -11.33 4.08
CA LYS A 92 12.11 -11.12 5.54
C LYS A 92 12.84 -9.82 5.89
N LEU A 93 14.06 -9.64 5.36
CA LEU A 93 14.84 -8.41 5.56
C LEU A 93 14.09 -7.17 5.04
N TRP A 94 13.43 -7.29 3.89
CA TRP A 94 12.61 -6.20 3.35
C TRP A 94 11.46 -5.83 4.28
N PHE A 95 10.73 -6.83 4.82
CA PHE A 95 9.63 -6.57 5.75
C PHE A 95 10.11 -5.97 7.07
N GLU A 96 11.28 -6.37 7.57
CA GLU A 96 11.89 -5.80 8.78
C GLU A 96 12.15 -4.30 8.65
N GLN A 97 12.63 -3.85 7.49
CA GLN A 97 12.77 -2.42 7.20
C GLN A 97 11.42 -1.76 6.89
N TYR A 98 10.59 -2.41 6.07
CA TYR A 98 9.36 -1.83 5.54
C TYR A 98 8.35 -1.50 6.64
N GLN A 99 8.28 -2.28 7.73
CA GLN A 99 7.38 -1.98 8.86
C GLN A 99 7.58 -0.59 9.46
N ASN A 100 8.81 -0.06 9.41
CA ASN A 100 9.16 1.26 9.94
C ASN A 100 8.81 2.42 8.97
N THR A 101 8.41 2.09 7.74
CA THR A 101 8.15 3.07 6.67
C THR A 101 6.67 3.28 6.38
N VAL A 102 5.79 2.40 6.87
CA VAL A 102 4.36 2.42 6.56
C VAL A 102 3.50 2.20 7.80
N LYS A 103 2.22 2.59 7.71
CA LYS A 103 1.24 2.31 8.77
C LYS A 103 1.05 0.80 8.96
N PRO A 104 0.75 0.33 10.18
CA PRO A 104 0.57 -1.10 10.49
C PRO A 104 -0.43 -1.83 9.59
N SER A 105 -1.53 -1.17 9.21
CA SER A 105 -2.53 -1.72 8.29
C SER A 105 -1.98 -1.95 6.88
N THR A 106 -1.10 -1.07 6.39
CA THR A 106 -0.44 -1.21 5.09
C THR A 106 0.59 -2.33 5.13
N PHE A 107 1.33 -2.45 6.22
CA PHE A 107 2.26 -3.56 6.44
C PHE A 107 1.53 -4.91 6.39
N LEU A 108 0.44 -5.05 7.14
CA LEU A 108 -0.34 -6.28 7.22
C LEU A 108 -0.89 -6.72 5.85
N VAL A 109 -1.44 -5.78 5.08
CA VAL A 109 -1.94 -6.07 3.71
C VAL A 109 -0.83 -6.61 2.81
N ASN A 110 0.36 -6.01 2.83
CA ASN A 110 1.49 -6.47 2.03
C ASN A 110 2.03 -7.82 2.52
N GLN A 111 2.05 -8.05 3.83
CA GLN A 111 2.45 -9.33 4.40
C GLN A 111 1.48 -10.45 3.98
N ASN A 112 0.18 -10.16 3.90
CA ASN A 112 -0.80 -11.12 3.38
C ASN A 112 -0.57 -11.41 1.89
N TYR A 113 -0.35 -10.38 1.05
CA TYR A 113 -0.02 -10.61 -0.36
C TYR A 113 1.23 -11.48 -0.55
N TYR A 114 2.23 -11.25 0.29
CA TYR A 114 3.44 -12.06 0.31
C TYR A 114 3.14 -13.52 0.67
N LYS A 115 2.50 -13.76 1.81
CA LYS A 115 2.19 -15.11 2.33
C LYS A 115 1.32 -15.92 1.37
N THR A 116 0.30 -15.29 0.79
CA THR A 116 -0.70 -16.01 -0.03
C THR A 116 -0.17 -16.39 -1.40
N ILE A 117 0.61 -15.53 -2.06
CA ILE A 117 0.98 -15.73 -3.47
C ILE A 117 2.49 -15.71 -3.71
N LEU A 118 3.23 -14.71 -3.24
CA LEU A 118 4.65 -14.60 -3.57
C LEU A 118 5.48 -15.71 -2.92
N LYS A 119 5.24 -16.00 -1.63
CA LYS A 119 5.99 -17.01 -0.89
C LYS A 119 5.84 -18.41 -1.50
N PRO A 120 4.63 -18.90 -1.85
CA PRO A 120 4.49 -20.20 -2.50
C PRO A 120 5.17 -20.31 -3.87
N HIS A 121 5.24 -19.21 -4.65
CA HIS A 121 5.76 -19.26 -6.02
C HIS A 121 7.25 -18.95 -6.13
N LEU A 122 7.75 -18.02 -5.31
CA LEU A 122 9.12 -17.50 -5.41
C LEU A 122 9.96 -17.78 -4.17
N GLY A 123 9.35 -18.02 -3.01
CA GLY A 123 10.01 -17.96 -1.71
C GLY A 123 11.27 -18.83 -1.59
N GLN A 124 11.21 -20.08 -2.07
CA GLN A 124 12.34 -21.03 -1.97
C GLN A 124 13.37 -20.88 -3.10
N LEU A 125 13.11 -20.03 -4.10
CA LEU A 125 14.03 -19.84 -5.21
C LEU A 125 15.22 -18.99 -4.78
N GLN A 126 16.41 -19.41 -5.19
CA GLN A 126 17.63 -18.63 -5.00
C GLN A 126 17.59 -17.38 -5.86
N MET A 127 17.93 -16.22 -5.27
CA MET A 127 17.82 -14.92 -5.93
C MET A 127 18.60 -14.86 -7.24
N THR A 128 19.79 -15.45 -7.30
CA THR A 128 20.65 -15.51 -8.49
C THR A 128 20.09 -16.41 -9.60
N LYS A 129 19.19 -17.35 -9.25
CA LYS A 129 18.56 -18.28 -10.21
C LYS A 129 17.20 -17.80 -10.70
N ILE A 130 16.65 -16.73 -10.15
CA ILE A 130 15.38 -16.18 -10.61
C ILE A 130 15.60 -15.40 -11.92
N THR A 131 15.32 -16.07 -13.04
CA THR A 131 15.45 -15.49 -14.38
C THR A 131 14.19 -14.72 -14.80
N VAL A 132 14.33 -13.91 -15.85
CA VAL A 132 13.18 -13.23 -16.51
C VAL A 132 12.10 -14.23 -16.91
N MET A 133 12.47 -15.43 -17.35
CA MET A 133 11.53 -16.50 -17.73
C MET A 133 10.70 -16.98 -16.53
N ILE A 134 11.32 -17.17 -15.36
CA ILE A 134 10.61 -17.54 -14.12
C ILE A 134 9.65 -16.43 -13.72
N CYS A 135 10.12 -15.18 -13.75
CA CYS A 135 9.27 -14.03 -13.48
C CYS A 135 8.10 -13.91 -14.47
N GLN A 136 8.30 -14.23 -15.76
CA GLN A 136 7.23 -14.22 -16.76
C GLN A 136 6.18 -15.30 -16.47
N LYS A 137 6.60 -16.52 -16.11
CA LYS A 137 5.69 -17.59 -15.66
C LYS A 137 4.86 -17.14 -14.45
N PHE A 138 5.51 -16.52 -13.47
CA PHE A 138 4.83 -15.95 -12.31
C PHE A 138 3.81 -14.86 -12.70
N VAL A 139 4.18 -13.90 -13.55
CA VAL A 139 3.27 -12.86 -14.05
C VAL A 139 2.05 -13.46 -14.77
N ASN A 140 2.26 -14.50 -15.58
CA ASN A 140 1.17 -15.20 -16.27
C ASN A 140 0.23 -15.90 -15.27
N CYS A 141 0.74 -16.51 -14.20
CA CYS A 141 -0.08 -17.06 -13.12
C CYS A 141 -0.91 -15.97 -12.42
N LEU A 142 -0.33 -14.78 -12.22
CA LEU A 142 -0.99 -13.67 -11.55
C LEU A 142 -2.19 -13.11 -12.32
N SER A 143 -2.24 -13.24 -13.65
CA SER A 143 -3.32 -12.66 -14.48
C SER A 143 -4.72 -13.16 -14.11
N ARG A 144 -4.80 -14.30 -13.42
CA ARG A 144 -6.03 -14.94 -12.92
C ARG A 144 -6.59 -14.29 -11.65
N TYR A 145 -5.83 -13.41 -11.00
CA TYR A 145 -6.21 -12.79 -9.74
C TYR A 145 -6.63 -11.32 -9.93
N SER A 146 -7.70 -10.91 -9.25
CA SER A 146 -8.17 -9.52 -9.25
C SER A 146 -7.13 -8.51 -8.75
N GLY A 147 -6.21 -8.95 -7.88
CA GLY A 147 -5.14 -8.14 -7.27
C GLY A 147 -3.78 -8.23 -7.97
N TYR A 148 -3.69 -8.71 -9.21
CA TYR A 148 -2.42 -9.01 -9.89
C TYR A 148 -1.40 -7.85 -9.84
N THR A 149 -1.86 -6.59 -10.00
CA THR A 149 -0.99 -5.40 -9.95
C THR A 149 -0.34 -5.20 -8.58
N LEU A 150 -1.03 -5.55 -7.50
CA LEU A 150 -0.52 -5.43 -6.13
C LEU A 150 0.55 -6.49 -5.86
N TYR A 151 0.33 -7.73 -6.32
CA TYR A 151 1.34 -8.79 -6.25
C TYR A 151 2.60 -8.44 -7.06
N LEU A 152 2.43 -7.97 -8.29
CA LEU A 152 3.54 -7.51 -9.13
C LEU A 152 4.32 -6.35 -8.51
N SER A 153 3.61 -5.39 -7.91
CA SER A 153 4.23 -4.23 -7.24
C SER A 153 5.03 -4.65 -6.01
N LEU A 154 4.53 -5.59 -5.21
CA LEU A 154 5.26 -6.13 -4.07
C LEU A 154 6.51 -6.91 -4.49
N ALA A 155 6.39 -7.80 -5.47
CA ALA A 155 7.53 -8.56 -5.99
C ALA A 155 8.63 -7.61 -6.52
N ASN A 156 8.24 -6.61 -7.31
CA ASN A 156 9.16 -5.58 -7.81
C ASN A 156 9.90 -4.83 -6.70
N ARG A 157 9.22 -4.47 -5.61
CA ARG A 157 9.86 -3.77 -4.49
C ARG A 157 10.86 -4.66 -3.75
N ILE A 158 10.56 -5.95 -3.60
CA ILE A 158 11.49 -6.91 -2.98
C ILE A 158 12.71 -7.13 -3.89
N PHE A 159 12.55 -7.30 -5.20
CA PHE A 159 13.70 -7.40 -6.12
C PHE A 159 14.52 -6.11 -6.18
N LYS A 160 13.87 -4.94 -6.17
CA LYS A 160 14.58 -3.66 -6.13
C LYS A 160 15.39 -3.52 -4.83
N PHE A 161 14.85 -3.98 -3.72
CA PHE A 161 15.59 -4.05 -2.46
C PHE A 161 16.80 -4.99 -2.55
N ALA A 162 16.64 -6.15 -3.19
CA ALA A 162 17.75 -7.07 -3.43
C ALA A 162 18.88 -6.45 -4.26
N VAL A 163 18.53 -5.68 -5.30
CA VAL A 163 19.50 -4.94 -6.12
C VAL A 163 20.24 -3.90 -5.27
N ASN A 164 19.51 -3.14 -4.45
CA ASN A 164 20.12 -2.12 -3.59
C ASN A 164 21.07 -2.71 -2.54
N LEU A 165 20.82 -3.95 -2.09
CA LEU A 165 21.71 -4.70 -1.20
C LEU A 165 22.85 -5.42 -1.92
N GLY A 166 22.97 -5.30 -3.25
CA GLY A 166 23.99 -5.99 -4.04
C GLY A 166 23.84 -7.51 -4.11
N ILE A 167 22.65 -8.05 -3.81
CA ILE A 167 22.38 -9.50 -3.83
C ILE A 167 22.29 -10.01 -5.26
N ILE A 168 21.70 -9.19 -6.12
CA ILE A 168 21.55 -9.41 -7.56
C ILE A 168 21.90 -8.13 -8.30
N ASP A 169 22.49 -8.25 -9.49
CA ASP A 169 22.91 -7.08 -10.26
C ASP A 169 21.74 -6.32 -10.88
N ASN A 170 20.66 -7.03 -11.22
CA ASN A 170 19.56 -6.50 -11.99
C ASN A 170 18.22 -7.07 -11.52
N ASN A 171 17.17 -6.25 -11.55
CA ASN A 171 15.80 -6.71 -11.24
C ASN A 171 15.23 -7.52 -12.42
N PRO A 172 14.98 -8.83 -12.27
CA PRO A 172 14.47 -9.68 -13.36
C PRO A 172 13.05 -9.28 -13.81
N MET A 173 12.27 -8.62 -12.96
CA MET A 173 10.92 -8.17 -13.28
C MET A 173 10.90 -7.00 -14.28
N ASN A 174 12.00 -6.24 -14.43
CA ASN A 174 12.07 -5.10 -15.36
C ASN A 174 11.88 -5.51 -16.82
N LYS A 175 12.22 -6.75 -17.17
CA LYS A 175 12.12 -7.30 -18.53
C LYS A 175 10.91 -8.22 -18.72
N THR A 176 10.00 -8.29 -17.74
CA THR A 176 8.78 -9.09 -17.89
C THR A 176 7.69 -8.31 -18.61
N LEU A 177 6.98 -9.00 -19.50
CA LEU A 177 5.81 -8.47 -20.18
C LEU A 177 4.64 -8.52 -19.21
N ARG A 178 3.94 -7.39 -19.06
CA ARG A 178 2.70 -7.32 -18.29
C ARG A 178 1.61 -8.08 -19.06
N SER A 179 1.18 -9.21 -18.52
CA SER A 179 0.04 -9.93 -19.06
C SER A 179 -1.23 -9.11 -18.88
N LYS A 180 -2.09 -9.06 -19.92
CA LYS A 180 -3.43 -8.49 -19.77
C LYS A 180 -4.15 -9.29 -18.68
N CYS A 181 -4.77 -8.59 -17.74
CA CYS A 181 -5.58 -9.23 -16.71
C CYS A 181 -6.67 -10.07 -17.37
N THR A 182 -6.66 -11.38 -17.16
CA THR A 182 -7.68 -12.30 -17.69
C THR A 182 -8.82 -12.49 -16.70
N TYR A 183 -8.67 -12.02 -15.47
CA TYR A 183 -9.73 -11.96 -14.48
C TYR A 183 -10.84 -11.00 -14.96
N LYS A 184 -11.91 -11.58 -15.49
CA LYS A 184 -13.16 -10.88 -15.80
C LYS A 184 -13.96 -10.76 -14.51
N ASN A 185 -13.88 -9.61 -13.85
CA ASN A 185 -14.85 -9.29 -12.82
C ASN A 185 -16.15 -8.90 -13.53
N VAL A 186 -17.13 -9.80 -13.60
CA VAL A 186 -18.48 -9.51 -14.15
C VAL A 186 -19.06 -8.23 -13.49
N ASP A 187 -18.63 -7.96 -12.26
CA ASP A 187 -19.00 -6.85 -11.39
C ASP A 187 -18.21 -5.53 -11.62
N THR A 188 -17.31 -5.46 -12.62
CA THR A 188 -16.58 -4.19 -12.94
C THR A 188 -17.33 -3.28 -13.92
N LEU A 189 -18.36 -3.79 -14.59
CA LEU A 189 -19.18 -3.01 -15.53
C LEU A 189 -20.38 -2.33 -14.84
N THR A 190 -20.75 -2.75 -13.62
CA THR A 190 -21.84 -2.17 -12.84
C THR A 190 -21.32 -1.01 -11.98
N LYS A 191 -21.90 0.18 -12.15
CA LYS A 191 -21.65 1.34 -11.29
C LYS A 191 -21.86 0.95 -9.82
N LYS A 192 -20.82 0.95 -8.98
CA LYS A 192 -20.90 0.58 -7.55
C LYS A 192 -21.39 1.72 -6.66
N TYR A 193 -22.33 2.52 -7.16
CA TYR A 193 -22.93 3.64 -6.47
C TYR A 193 -24.41 3.78 -6.86
N TYR A 194 -25.18 4.48 -6.04
CA TYR A 194 -26.60 4.73 -6.26
C TYR A 194 -26.85 6.02 -7.03
N THR A 195 -27.88 6.03 -7.88
CA THR A 195 -28.51 7.28 -8.33
C THR A 195 -29.31 7.93 -7.19
N LYS A 196 -29.83 9.13 -7.41
CA LYS A 196 -30.72 9.81 -6.45
C LYS A 196 -31.94 8.94 -6.10
N GLU A 197 -32.57 8.33 -7.10
CA GLU A 197 -33.76 7.49 -6.95
C GLU A 197 -33.44 6.19 -6.21
N GLU A 198 -32.33 5.53 -6.58
CA GLU A 198 -31.85 4.31 -5.90
C GLU A 198 -31.52 4.60 -4.42
N LEU A 199 -30.87 5.74 -4.13
CA LEU A 199 -30.56 6.15 -2.76
C LEU A 199 -31.83 6.45 -1.95
N ASN A 200 -32.79 7.17 -2.52
CA ASN A 200 -34.05 7.49 -1.85
C ASN A 200 -34.84 6.23 -1.49
N THR A 201 -34.89 5.26 -2.41
CA THR A 201 -35.51 3.95 -2.14
C THR A 201 -34.79 3.23 -1.01
N PHE A 202 -33.45 3.18 -1.05
CA PHE A 202 -32.65 2.57 0.02
C PHE A 202 -32.92 3.23 1.39
N LEU A 203 -32.89 4.57 1.47
CA LEU A 203 -33.08 5.30 2.73
C LEU A 203 -34.49 5.13 3.29
N ARG A 204 -35.52 5.04 2.44
CA ARG A 204 -36.90 4.78 2.87
C ARG A 204 -37.05 3.40 3.51
N LEU A 205 -36.43 2.37 2.93
CA LEU A 205 -36.45 1.02 3.49
C LEU A 205 -35.67 0.97 4.81
N VAL A 206 -34.52 1.64 4.88
CA VAL A 206 -33.72 1.78 6.12
C VAL A 206 -34.53 2.47 7.21
N GLU A 207 -35.27 3.53 6.87
CA GLU A 207 -36.13 4.24 7.81
C GLU A 207 -37.20 3.34 8.43
N ALA A 208 -37.78 2.45 7.61
CA ALA A 208 -38.86 1.56 8.02
C ALA A 208 -38.41 0.34 8.84
N GLU A 209 -37.22 -0.22 8.55
CA GLU A 209 -36.85 -1.55 9.06
C GLU A 209 -35.57 -1.60 9.90
N GLU A 210 -34.71 -0.58 9.81
CA GLU A 210 -33.43 -0.59 10.51
C GLU A 210 -33.47 0.15 11.84
N THR A 211 -32.60 -0.29 12.75
CA THR A 211 -32.39 0.35 14.05
C THR A 211 -31.95 1.81 13.90
N LEU A 212 -32.24 2.67 14.89
CA LEU A 212 -31.80 4.07 14.93
C LEU A 212 -30.30 4.24 14.62
N GLU A 213 -29.47 3.35 15.17
CA GLU A 213 -28.04 3.34 14.91
C GLU A 213 -27.71 3.18 13.42
N MET A 214 -28.29 2.17 12.76
CA MET A 214 -28.02 1.91 11.35
C MET A 214 -28.60 2.99 10.43
N ARG A 215 -29.77 3.54 10.78
CA ARG A 215 -30.33 4.72 10.11
C ARG A 215 -29.33 5.87 10.13
N LEU A 216 -28.76 6.19 11.29
CA LEU A 216 -27.73 7.21 11.42
C LEU A 216 -26.46 6.88 10.61
N ILE A 217 -25.96 5.64 10.70
CA ILE A 217 -24.77 5.20 9.95
C ILE A 217 -24.95 5.40 8.44
N TYR A 218 -26.08 4.97 7.88
CA TYR A 218 -26.33 5.09 6.46
C TYR A 218 -26.55 6.53 6.00
N ARG A 219 -27.17 7.39 6.84
CA ARG A 219 -27.23 8.83 6.56
C ARG A 219 -25.87 9.49 6.57
N LEU A 220 -25.02 9.18 7.56
CA LEU A 220 -23.65 9.70 7.58
C LEU A 220 -22.87 9.27 6.34
N LEU A 221 -22.96 8.00 5.92
CA LEU A 221 -22.29 7.51 4.71
C LEU A 221 -22.80 8.23 3.44
N SER A 222 -24.11 8.44 3.32
CA SER A 222 -24.75 8.98 2.11
C SER A 222 -24.71 10.50 1.99
N TYR A 223 -24.99 11.25 3.06
CA TYR A 223 -25.03 12.73 3.06
C TYR A 223 -23.69 13.36 3.47
N GLY A 224 -22.90 12.65 4.28
CA GLY A 224 -21.59 13.11 4.76
C GLY A 224 -20.42 12.57 3.95
N GLY A 225 -20.62 11.52 3.15
CA GLY A 225 -19.57 10.90 2.35
C GLY A 225 -18.40 10.34 3.17
N PHE A 226 -18.64 9.92 4.41
CA PHE A 226 -17.59 9.42 5.31
C PHE A 226 -16.92 8.18 4.74
N ARG A 227 -15.61 8.01 5.00
CA ARG A 227 -15.00 6.68 4.90
C ARG A 227 -15.45 5.84 6.08
N ILE A 228 -15.65 4.53 5.90
CA ILE A 228 -16.12 3.66 7.00
C ILE A 228 -15.23 3.74 8.25
N GLY A 229 -13.91 3.81 8.08
CA GLY A 229 -12.96 3.97 9.18
C GLY A 229 -13.07 5.31 9.91
N GLU A 230 -13.46 6.38 9.21
CA GLU A 230 -13.72 7.70 9.80
C GLU A 230 -15.03 7.67 10.60
N LEU A 231 -16.09 7.09 10.01
CA LEU A 231 -17.39 6.98 10.64
C LEU A 231 -17.33 6.20 11.95
N ILE A 232 -16.74 5.01 11.94
CA ILE A 232 -16.63 4.20 13.17
C ILE A 232 -15.70 4.84 14.20
N ALA A 233 -14.86 5.83 13.83
CA ALA A 233 -13.99 6.53 14.77
C ALA A 233 -14.66 7.72 15.45
N LEU A 234 -15.88 8.08 15.04
CA LEU A 234 -16.61 9.22 15.60
C LEU A 234 -16.89 9.04 17.09
N LYS A 235 -16.77 10.15 17.80
CA LYS A 235 -17.18 10.34 19.18
C LYS A 235 -18.34 11.32 19.27
N ASP A 236 -19.03 11.30 20.40
CA ASP A 236 -20.04 12.30 20.75
C ASP A 236 -19.53 13.74 20.64
N THR A 237 -18.30 13.98 21.11
CA THR A 237 -17.61 15.28 21.07
C THR A 237 -17.22 15.76 19.67
N ASP A 238 -17.30 14.92 18.64
CA ASP A 238 -16.98 15.33 17.27
C ASP A 238 -18.17 16.06 16.59
N PHE A 239 -19.36 16.11 17.23
CA PHE A 239 -20.58 16.75 16.71
C PHE A 239 -20.80 18.15 17.30
N ASP A 240 -20.93 19.15 16.43
CA ASP A 240 -21.39 20.49 16.80
C ASP A 240 -22.84 20.67 16.38
N PHE A 241 -23.76 20.51 17.35
CA PHE A 241 -25.20 20.64 17.15
C PHE A 241 -25.68 22.09 17.00
N ARG A 242 -24.84 23.09 17.33
CA ARG A 242 -25.20 24.50 17.14
C ARG A 242 -25.01 24.90 15.68
N ASN A 243 -23.88 24.49 15.11
CA ASN A 243 -23.52 24.81 13.72
C ASN A 243 -23.91 23.72 12.71
N ASN A 244 -24.52 22.62 13.17
CA ASN A 244 -24.83 21.43 12.35
C ASN A 244 -23.60 20.90 11.59
N THR A 245 -22.48 20.72 12.31
CA THR A 245 -21.25 20.21 11.71
C THR A 245 -20.68 18.99 12.44
N ILE A 246 -19.89 18.19 11.72
CA ILE A 246 -19.17 17.03 12.26
C ILE A 246 -17.68 17.15 11.92
N SER A 247 -16.84 17.02 12.94
CA SER A 247 -15.38 17.04 12.83
C SER A 247 -14.82 15.65 12.56
N ILE A 248 -14.10 15.50 11.44
CA ILE A 248 -13.48 14.25 11.02
C ILE A 248 -11.98 14.37 11.22
N THR A 249 -11.47 13.84 12.33
CA THR A 249 -10.06 14.00 12.75
C THR A 249 -9.32 12.68 12.96
N LYS A 250 -10.04 11.55 12.91
CA LYS A 250 -9.55 10.22 13.31
C LYS A 250 -10.06 9.17 12.32
N THR A 251 -9.35 8.05 12.23
CA THR A 251 -9.84 6.85 11.53
C THR A 251 -9.45 5.62 12.31
N ILE A 252 -10.32 4.61 12.36
CA ILE A 252 -9.97 3.29 12.90
C ILE A 252 -9.59 2.38 11.74
N ALA A 253 -8.52 1.61 11.93
CA ALA A 253 -8.06 0.60 10.98
C ALA A 253 -7.63 -0.68 11.71
N TYR A 254 -7.77 -1.82 11.04
CA TYR A 254 -7.30 -3.09 11.56
C TYR A 254 -5.79 -3.23 11.39
N THR A 255 -5.11 -3.65 12.46
CA THR A 255 -3.65 -3.83 12.55
C THR A 255 -3.33 -5.21 13.12
N LYS A 256 -2.04 -5.56 13.24
CA LYS A 256 -1.61 -6.84 13.81
C LYS A 256 -2.05 -7.02 15.27
N GLU A 257 -2.14 -5.92 16.01
CA GLU A 257 -2.57 -5.85 17.41
C GLU A 257 -4.11 -5.70 17.56
N GLY A 258 -4.85 -5.76 16.44
CA GLY A 258 -6.29 -5.54 16.39
C GLY A 258 -6.66 -4.14 15.91
N TRP A 259 -7.83 -3.64 16.34
CA TRP A 259 -8.35 -2.34 15.93
C TRP A 259 -7.57 -1.21 16.56
N ALA A 260 -6.94 -0.36 15.75
CA ALA A 260 -6.19 0.80 16.21
C ALA A 260 -6.80 2.10 15.68
N VAL A 261 -6.86 3.11 16.55
CA VAL A 261 -7.14 4.49 16.14
C VAL A 261 -5.86 5.04 15.50
N GLN A 262 -5.99 5.58 14.29
CA GLN A 262 -4.93 6.20 13.54
C GLN A 262 -5.30 7.64 13.18
N SER A 263 -4.30 8.49 13.06
CA SER A 263 -4.48 9.76 12.38
C SER A 263 -4.86 9.51 10.92
N PRO A 264 -5.69 10.38 10.31
CA PRO A 264 -6.02 10.27 8.91
C PRO A 264 -4.78 10.23 8.00
N LYS A 265 -4.92 9.67 6.80
CA LYS A 265 -3.77 9.39 5.90
C LYS A 265 -3.00 10.65 5.48
N THR A 266 -3.61 11.84 5.54
CA THR A 266 -2.99 13.11 5.17
C THR A 266 -3.54 14.26 6.04
N LYS A 267 -2.79 15.37 6.19
CA LYS A 267 -3.28 16.58 6.89
C LYS A 267 -4.62 17.09 6.32
N LYS A 268 -4.81 16.99 5.00
CA LYS A 268 -6.06 17.35 4.29
C LYS A 268 -7.26 16.45 4.60
N SER A 269 -7.05 15.35 5.32
CA SER A 269 -8.14 14.45 5.72
C SER A 269 -8.82 14.91 7.01
N ASN A 270 -8.16 15.77 7.80
CA ASN A 270 -8.78 16.49 8.91
C ASN A 270 -9.70 17.57 8.33
N ARG A 271 -10.98 17.47 8.60
CA ARG A 271 -11.99 18.39 8.03
C ARG A 271 -13.23 18.46 8.90
N THR A 272 -13.94 19.56 8.79
CA THR A 272 -15.28 19.72 9.34
C THR A 272 -16.27 19.77 8.19
N ILE A 273 -17.36 19.02 8.30
CA ILE A 273 -18.41 18.99 7.27
C ILE A 273 -19.73 19.46 7.87
N SER A 274 -20.47 20.26 7.11
CA SER A 274 -21.87 20.58 7.42
C SER A 274 -22.77 19.39 7.09
N MET A 275 -23.79 19.20 7.92
CA MET A 275 -24.81 18.16 7.78
C MET A 275 -26.20 18.79 7.84
N ASP A 276 -27.17 18.10 7.25
CA ASP A 276 -28.58 18.47 7.30
C ASP A 276 -29.18 18.29 8.71
N ALA A 277 -30.21 19.08 9.01
CA ALA A 277 -30.85 19.10 10.32
C ALA A 277 -31.44 17.74 10.74
N GLU A 278 -31.93 16.96 9.78
CA GLU A 278 -32.48 15.62 10.03
C GLU A 278 -31.37 14.67 10.53
N THR A 279 -30.22 14.61 9.85
CA THR A 279 -29.10 13.76 10.29
C THR A 279 -28.58 14.20 11.65
N MET A 280 -28.46 15.50 11.90
CA MET A 280 -28.03 16.03 13.20
C MET A 280 -29.04 15.71 14.31
N SER A 281 -30.34 15.74 14.01
CA SER A 281 -31.39 15.37 14.97
C SER A 281 -31.34 13.89 15.32
N LEU A 282 -31.15 13.02 14.32
CA LEU A 282 -30.95 11.58 14.53
C LEU A 282 -29.70 11.29 15.36
N ALA A 283 -28.60 11.99 15.08
CA ALA A 283 -27.37 11.88 15.87
C ALA A 283 -27.60 12.28 17.33
N LYS A 284 -28.31 13.40 17.57
CA LYS A 284 -28.65 13.87 18.92
C LYS A 284 -29.52 12.86 19.67
N LEU A 285 -30.52 12.29 19.00
CA LEU A 285 -31.38 11.25 19.58
C LEU A 285 -30.57 10.00 19.95
N TYR A 286 -29.73 9.52 19.05
CA TYR A 286 -28.90 8.34 19.27
C TYR A 286 -27.90 8.55 20.42
N ILE A 287 -27.23 9.71 20.49
CA ILE A 287 -26.32 10.06 21.59
C ILE A 287 -27.07 10.14 22.93
N LYS A 288 -28.32 10.62 22.93
CA LYS A 288 -29.15 10.67 24.13
C LYS A 288 -29.51 9.26 24.64
N GLN A 289 -29.76 8.32 23.75
CA GLN A 289 -30.10 6.92 24.07
C GLN A 289 -28.86 6.05 24.35
N SER A 290 -27.67 6.52 24.00
CA SER A 290 -26.42 5.79 24.21
C SER A 290 -26.02 5.77 25.68
N ILE A 291 -25.47 4.64 26.13
CA ILE A 291 -24.87 4.51 27.47
C ILE A 291 -23.63 5.40 27.52
N LYS A 292 -23.65 6.40 28.40
CA LYS A 292 -22.56 7.36 28.57
C LYS A 292 -21.61 6.90 29.67
N PRO A 293 -20.29 7.04 29.50
CA PRO A 293 -19.35 6.87 30.59
C PRO A 293 -19.56 7.98 31.63
N LEU A 294 -19.24 7.70 32.89
CA LEU A 294 -19.35 8.68 33.98
C LEU A 294 -18.46 9.92 33.73
N HIS A 295 -17.32 9.73 33.05
CA HIS A 295 -16.40 10.80 32.67
C HIS A 295 -15.89 10.62 31.24
N GLY A 296 -15.74 11.74 30.53
CA GLY A 296 -15.09 11.81 29.21
C GLY A 296 -15.99 11.50 28.01
N SER A 297 -15.44 11.71 26.82
CA SER A 297 -16.09 11.38 25.54
C SER A 297 -16.20 9.88 25.32
N PHE A 298 -17.21 9.43 24.57
CA PHE A 298 -17.34 8.02 24.17
C PHE A 298 -17.37 7.83 22.66
N LYS A 299 -17.02 6.62 22.23
CA LYS A 299 -17.10 6.21 20.83
C LYS A 299 -18.57 6.00 20.47
N LEU A 300 -19.01 6.63 19.38
CA LEU A 300 -20.41 6.61 19.01
C LEU A 300 -20.88 5.22 18.57
N PHE A 301 -20.05 4.49 17.82
CA PHE A 301 -20.42 3.19 17.25
C PHE A 301 -19.50 2.07 17.76
N ASN A 302 -20.08 1.05 18.39
CA ASN A 302 -19.35 -0.07 18.99
C ASN A 302 -19.24 -1.31 18.06
N PHE A 303 -19.04 -1.07 16.77
CA PHE A 303 -18.91 -2.13 15.77
C PHE A 303 -17.61 -2.07 14.98
N ALA A 304 -17.19 -3.24 14.49
CA ALA A 304 -16.16 -3.38 13.47
C ALA A 304 -16.68 -2.91 12.11
N SER A 305 -15.80 -2.40 11.24
CA SER A 305 -16.20 -1.98 9.88
C SER A 305 -16.81 -3.12 9.07
N ASP A 306 -16.39 -4.36 9.33
CA ASP A 306 -16.92 -5.56 8.66
C ASP A 306 -18.37 -5.85 9.03
N THR A 307 -18.79 -5.50 10.26
CA THR A 307 -20.18 -5.65 10.71
C THR A 307 -21.12 -4.76 9.89
N VAL A 308 -20.73 -3.50 9.67
CA VAL A 308 -21.51 -2.57 8.83
C VAL A 308 -21.61 -3.09 7.39
N ARG A 309 -20.51 -3.63 6.85
CA ARG A 309 -20.49 -4.21 5.50
C ARG A 309 -21.41 -5.42 5.38
N LYS A 310 -21.32 -6.38 6.31
CA LYS A 310 -22.17 -7.58 6.31
C LYS A 310 -23.65 -7.25 6.48
N ARG A 311 -23.98 -6.28 7.33
CA ARG A 311 -25.36 -5.82 7.51
C ARG A 311 -25.89 -5.15 6.25
N LEU A 312 -25.08 -4.30 5.61
CA LEU A 312 -25.41 -3.71 4.31
C LEU A 312 -25.64 -4.77 3.24
N ASP A 313 -24.71 -5.73 3.07
CA ASP A 313 -24.84 -6.80 2.08
C ASP A 313 -26.13 -7.62 2.32
N ARG A 314 -26.47 -7.93 3.58
CA ARG A 314 -27.72 -8.63 3.94
C ARG A 314 -28.96 -7.79 3.63
N PHE A 315 -28.94 -6.51 3.97
CA PHE A 315 -30.06 -5.59 3.73
C PHE A 315 -30.33 -5.42 2.23
N ILE A 316 -29.27 -5.21 1.45
CA ILE A 316 -29.35 -5.11 -0.01
C ILE A 316 -29.94 -6.40 -0.59
N LEU A 317 -29.46 -7.57 -0.15
CA LEU A 317 -29.94 -8.86 -0.64
C LEU A 317 -31.43 -9.07 -0.31
N LYS A 318 -31.83 -8.74 0.92
CA LYS A 318 -33.22 -8.86 1.38
C LYS A 318 -34.21 -8.09 0.50
N HIS A 319 -33.82 -6.89 0.05
CA HIS A 319 -34.69 -5.99 -0.71
C HIS A 319 -34.43 -6.01 -2.22
N GLY A 320 -33.58 -6.92 -2.73
CA GLY A 320 -33.24 -6.99 -4.15
C GLY A 320 -32.59 -5.70 -4.68
N LEU A 321 -31.91 -4.94 -3.82
CA LEU A 321 -31.29 -3.67 -4.20
C LEU A 321 -29.99 -3.92 -4.97
N LYS A 322 -29.61 -2.94 -5.77
CA LYS A 322 -28.31 -2.95 -6.43
C LYS A 322 -27.19 -2.97 -5.39
N ARG A 323 -26.21 -3.84 -5.62
CA ARG A 323 -25.11 -4.04 -4.68
C ARG A 323 -24.14 -2.86 -4.67
N ILE A 324 -23.95 -2.28 -3.50
CA ILE A 324 -22.91 -1.28 -3.24
C ILE A 324 -22.13 -1.64 -1.97
N THR A 325 -21.02 -0.94 -1.75
CA THR A 325 -20.23 -1.07 -0.51
C THR A 325 -20.36 0.21 0.32
N PRO A 326 -19.87 0.26 1.57
CA PRO A 326 -19.80 1.52 2.31
C PRO A 326 -19.05 2.63 1.54
N HIS A 327 -18.05 2.27 0.73
CA HIS A 327 -17.37 3.22 -0.16
C HIS A 327 -18.24 3.65 -1.35
N GLY A 328 -19.18 2.80 -1.77
CA GLY A 328 -20.18 3.11 -2.78
C GLY A 328 -21.05 4.29 -2.40
N PHE A 329 -21.48 4.42 -1.14
CA PHE A 329 -22.20 5.61 -0.67
C PHE A 329 -21.39 6.90 -0.81
N ARG A 330 -20.08 6.82 -0.61
CA ARG A 330 -19.20 7.97 -0.82
C ARG A 330 -19.11 8.36 -2.29
N HIS A 331 -19.14 7.39 -3.21
CA HIS A 331 -19.26 7.66 -4.64
C HIS A 331 -20.65 8.24 -4.98
N THR A 332 -21.72 7.72 -4.37
CA THR A 332 -23.08 8.29 -4.49
C THR A 332 -23.06 9.76 -4.07
N HIS A 333 -22.56 10.06 -2.87
CA HIS A 333 -22.44 11.42 -2.34
C HIS A 333 -21.69 12.35 -3.29
N ALA A 334 -20.53 11.90 -3.79
CA ALA A 334 -19.76 12.66 -4.75
C ALA A 334 -20.55 12.93 -6.04
N SER A 335 -21.21 11.91 -6.61
CA SER A 335 -22.06 12.05 -7.80
C SER A 335 -23.18 13.08 -7.59
N LEU A 336 -23.87 13.01 -6.44
CA LEU A 336 -24.97 13.91 -6.12
C LEU A 336 -24.51 15.36 -5.88
N LEU A 337 -23.34 15.57 -5.27
CA LEU A 337 -22.76 16.92 -5.16
C LEU A 337 -22.54 17.54 -6.54
N PHE A 338 -22.07 16.76 -7.52
CA PHE A 338 -21.88 17.26 -8.88
C PHE A 338 -23.20 17.50 -9.61
N GLU A 339 -24.17 16.60 -9.46
CA GLU A 339 -25.52 16.80 -10.01
C GLU A 339 -26.19 18.06 -9.44
N ALA A 340 -25.89 18.41 -8.19
CA ALA A 340 -26.30 19.65 -7.55
C ALA A 340 -25.48 20.89 -7.97
N GLY A 341 -24.55 20.77 -8.92
CA GLY A 341 -23.74 21.87 -9.43
C GLY A 341 -22.63 22.33 -8.48
N ILE A 342 -22.29 21.56 -7.44
CA ILE A 342 -21.23 21.95 -6.50
C ILE A 342 -19.86 21.91 -7.18
N PRO A 343 -19.07 22.99 -7.09
CA PRO A 343 -17.73 23.04 -7.66
C PRO A 343 -16.85 21.87 -7.20
N ALA A 344 -16.12 21.27 -8.13
CA ALA A 344 -15.30 20.09 -7.87
C ALA A 344 -14.27 20.30 -6.74
N LYS A 345 -13.79 21.54 -6.57
CA LYS A 345 -12.88 21.94 -5.49
C LYS A 345 -13.54 21.83 -4.10
N ILE A 346 -14.78 22.31 -3.97
CA ILE A 346 -15.57 22.23 -2.74
C ILE A 346 -15.91 20.76 -2.45
N ALA A 347 -16.33 20.00 -3.46
CA ALA A 347 -16.58 18.56 -3.32
C ALA A 347 -15.32 17.79 -2.88
N GLN A 348 -14.14 18.14 -3.43
CA GLN A 348 -12.85 17.55 -3.05
C GLN A 348 -12.54 17.79 -1.57
N GLU A 349 -12.75 19.02 -1.09
CA GLU A 349 -12.50 19.42 0.30
C GLU A 349 -13.47 18.72 1.26
N ARG A 350 -14.77 18.71 0.95
CA ARG A 350 -15.80 17.99 1.71
C ARG A 350 -15.49 16.49 1.82
N LEU A 351 -15.01 15.88 0.74
CA LEU A 351 -14.62 14.47 0.71
C LEU A 351 -13.26 14.26 1.40
N GLY A 352 -12.36 15.24 1.45
CA GLY A 352 -10.98 15.05 1.94
C GLY A 352 -10.17 14.19 0.98
N HIS A 353 -10.24 14.47 -0.33
CA HIS A 353 -9.39 13.87 -1.36
C HIS A 353 -8.06 14.63 -1.47
N ALA A 354 -6.95 13.91 -1.36
CA ALA A 354 -5.61 14.52 -1.48
C ALA A 354 -5.32 15.08 -2.88
N LYS A 355 -5.86 14.43 -3.93
CA LYS A 355 -5.72 14.81 -5.34
C LYS A 355 -7.10 15.05 -5.95
N ILE A 356 -7.22 16.13 -6.73
CA ILE A 356 -8.46 16.48 -7.43
C ILE A 356 -8.85 15.47 -8.51
N ALA A 357 -7.87 14.79 -9.12
CA ALA A 357 -8.11 13.76 -10.15
C ALA A 357 -9.13 12.69 -9.70
N ILE A 358 -9.08 12.27 -8.43
CA ILE A 358 -10.03 11.29 -7.86
C ILE A 358 -11.47 11.81 -7.92
N THR A 359 -11.64 13.11 -7.70
CA THR A 359 -12.93 13.81 -7.77
C THR A 359 -13.34 14.02 -9.23
N MET A 360 -12.40 14.33 -10.13
CA MET A 360 -12.64 14.56 -11.56
C MET A 360 -12.95 13.29 -12.34
N ASP A 361 -12.42 12.12 -11.96
CA ASP A 361 -12.75 10.85 -12.62
C ASP A 361 -14.28 10.59 -12.55
N LEU A 362 -14.92 11.01 -11.46
CA LEU A 362 -16.38 10.93 -11.29
C LEU A 362 -17.12 11.98 -12.14
N TYR A 363 -16.51 13.15 -12.36
CA TYR A 363 -17.03 14.25 -13.17
C TYR A 363 -17.19 13.86 -14.65
N THR A 364 -16.25 13.07 -15.19
CA THR A 364 -16.22 12.73 -16.62
C THR A 364 -17.48 12.01 -17.11
N HIS A 365 -18.10 11.19 -16.24
CA HIS A 365 -19.30 10.43 -16.58
C HIS A 365 -20.58 11.28 -16.63
N LEU A 366 -20.66 12.35 -15.84
CA LEU A 366 -21.79 13.29 -15.85
C LEU A 366 -21.68 14.29 -16.99
N SER A 367 -20.45 14.67 -17.39
CA SER A 367 -20.23 15.55 -18.55
C SER A 367 -20.84 14.98 -19.84
N LYS A 368 -20.92 13.65 -20.00
CA LYS A 368 -21.59 13.04 -21.17
C LYS A 368 -23.09 13.33 -21.23
N LYS A 369 -23.77 13.49 -20.09
CA LYS A 369 -25.18 13.92 -20.01
C LYS A 369 -25.35 15.43 -20.14
N SER A 370 -24.32 16.20 -19.80
CA SER A 370 -24.35 17.67 -19.81
C SER A 370 -23.80 18.29 -21.09
N LYS A 371 -23.21 17.50 -22.00
CA LYS A 371 -22.66 17.98 -23.28
C LYS A 371 -23.74 18.54 -24.19
N ASP A 372 -24.95 18.01 -24.11
CA ASP A 372 -26.05 18.39 -25.01
C ASP A 372 -26.64 19.78 -24.70
N ASN A 373 -26.36 20.35 -23.51
CA ASN A 373 -26.94 21.63 -23.07
C ASN A 373 -25.88 22.72 -22.81
N VAL A 374 -24.62 22.53 -23.24
CA VAL A 374 -23.56 23.53 -22.99
C VAL A 374 -23.83 24.82 -23.75
N ALA A 375 -24.29 24.71 -25.00
CA ALA A 375 -24.63 25.87 -25.83
C ALA A 375 -25.81 26.65 -25.23
N ASP A 376 -26.87 25.97 -24.79
CA ASP A 376 -28.05 26.62 -24.21
C ASP A 376 -27.75 27.32 -22.88
N LYS A 377 -26.96 26.67 -22.00
CA LYS A 377 -26.52 27.29 -20.74
C LYS A 377 -25.60 28.49 -20.97
N LEU A 378 -24.76 28.45 -22.01
CA LEU A 378 -23.92 29.58 -22.38
C LEU A 378 -24.76 30.72 -22.96
N ALA A 379 -25.78 30.39 -23.77
CA ALA A 379 -26.72 31.36 -24.31
C ALA A 379 -27.52 32.06 -23.20
N GLU A 380 -28.03 31.33 -22.19
CA GLU A 380 -28.69 31.93 -21.02
C GLU A 380 -27.77 32.85 -20.20
N LEU A 381 -26.47 32.55 -20.14
CA LEU A 381 -25.48 33.34 -19.40
C LEU A 381 -25.00 34.59 -20.16
N VAL A 382 -25.05 34.57 -21.48
CA VAL A 382 -24.50 35.62 -22.37
C VAL A 382 -25.62 36.40 -23.07
N ALA A 383 -26.89 35.99 -22.93
CA ALA A 383 -28.03 36.74 -23.43
C ALA A 383 -28.05 38.15 -22.79
N ILE A 384 -27.81 39.16 -23.62
CA ILE A 384 -27.93 40.59 -23.34
C ILE A 384 -29.40 40.99 -23.41
#